data_AF-A0A2E8HAH5-F1
#
_entry.id   AF-A0A2E8HAH5-F1
#
_cell.length_a   1.000
_cell.length_b   1.000
_cell.length_c   1.000
_cell.angle_alpha   90.00
_cell.angle_beta   90.00
_cell.angle_gamma   90.00
#
_symmetry.space_group_name_H-M   'P 1'
#
loop_
_entity.id
_entity.type
_entity.pdbx_description
1 polymer ?
#
loop_
_entity_poly.entity_id
_entity_poly.type
_entity_poly.pdbx_seq_one_letter_code
_entity_poly.pdbx_strand_id
1 'polypeptide(L)'
;MSRVLLVGAALMLLAAPVMPNENGSEAPVRCGTRWLQQQRAAGRFPLPDVPPSGVAKLAQDTTAIQVGTELQFPAAGMVSTVTATCQHVGEHAYIFVENRHWDTNGGSILQSHVDVLGDLFDHSTPADPERGVYDIETEVFGDPADVDGDPRIYILVHEIKFGTGVVGLFDAAVARHAVPEFRRDILFIDERFLRRSNYLTLGTLAHEFQHLIHWRWDEDEDTWVDEGLSGYAEELVGFPEADPNAVPEFLKRPDTSLTEWGVANEARQYGVTYLFMSFLAQRYGNELIREIVAQPRNGIEGLDAALEARSIPDRFGAAWETWAAGSYASQDERYMYGALDGRRVKTFDVEPEQLPLANAPGFVGRWGMANVLFRTPGDLLINFDGDDVGRYRVWTYSMGPMGASLRPIDIDAENRGVAQLTGIDSAVVIVTRTSQQGQNFQLSARRFTPTAVMSEAEATPAATVLAPAFPNPFNSSVRIPYVVATAGDVDLVIYDMLGQRIRFLARGNHDPGRYEVAWDGLDATGRTKASGTYLARLKVGGDVHVTTLSLIR
;
A
#
# COMPACT_ATOMS: atom_id res chain seq x y z
N MET A 1 33.30 -50.65 -4.25
CA MET A 1 33.23 -49.85 -5.50
C MET A 1 31.80 -49.37 -5.66
N SER A 2 31.64 -48.04 -5.58
CA SER A 2 30.55 -47.16 -6.00
C SER A 2 29.08 -47.52 -5.72
N ARG A 3 28.53 -46.91 -4.66
CA ARG A 3 27.21 -46.24 -4.65
C ARG A 3 27.12 -45.33 -3.40
N VAL A 4 27.92 -44.27 -3.42
CA VAL A 4 27.87 -43.13 -2.50
C VAL A 4 27.99 -41.90 -3.40
N LEU A 5 26.87 -41.35 -3.87
CA LEU A 5 26.76 -40.07 -4.58
C LEU A 5 25.31 -39.92 -5.06
N LEU A 6 24.42 -39.40 -4.22
CA LEU A 6 23.11 -38.80 -4.60
C LEU A 6 22.34 -38.33 -3.34
N VAL A 7 22.91 -37.42 -2.54
CA VAL A 7 22.16 -36.66 -1.51
C VAL A 7 22.62 -35.17 -1.50
N GLY A 8 23.19 -34.68 -2.61
CA GLY A 8 23.92 -33.40 -2.61
C GLY A 8 23.38 -32.26 -3.48
N ALA A 9 22.15 -32.33 -4.01
CA ALA A 9 21.74 -31.39 -5.08
C ALA A 9 20.30 -30.82 -4.99
N ALA A 10 19.69 -30.78 -3.80
CA ALA A 10 18.36 -30.19 -3.65
C ALA A 10 18.28 -29.31 -2.41
N LEU A 11 18.92 -28.13 -2.44
CA LEU A 11 18.58 -26.94 -1.63
C LEU A 11 19.45 -25.74 -2.07
N MET A 12 19.29 -25.30 -3.33
CA MET A 12 19.81 -24.01 -3.82
C MET A 12 18.67 -23.29 -4.51
N LEU A 13 17.68 -22.79 -3.75
CA LEU A 13 16.50 -22.15 -4.33
C LEU A 13 15.98 -20.90 -3.59
N LEU A 14 16.76 -20.31 -2.68
CA LEU A 14 16.40 -19.06 -2.01
C LEU A 14 17.44 -17.94 -2.15
N ALA A 15 18.48 -18.15 -2.95
CA ALA A 15 19.43 -17.12 -3.34
C ALA A 15 19.67 -17.18 -4.84
N ALA A 16 18.89 -16.42 -5.62
CA ALA A 16 19.29 -16.06 -6.96
C ALA A 16 19.76 -14.61 -6.94
N PRO A 17 21.05 -14.32 -7.22
CA PRO A 17 21.43 -12.96 -7.59
C PRO A 17 20.74 -12.63 -8.91
N VAL A 18 20.08 -11.47 -8.94
CA VAL A 18 19.45 -10.91 -10.15
C VAL A 18 20.57 -10.64 -11.16
N MET A 19 20.71 -11.52 -12.15
CA MET A 19 21.32 -11.18 -13.43
C MET A 19 20.21 -10.64 -14.33
N PRO A 20 20.42 -9.52 -15.05
CA PRO A 20 19.41 -8.99 -15.95
C PRO A 20 19.25 -9.96 -17.13
N ASN A 21 18.08 -10.56 -17.25
CA ASN A 21 17.67 -11.18 -18.52
C ASN A 21 17.36 -10.05 -19.50
N GLU A 22 18.36 -9.64 -20.25
CA GLU A 22 18.16 -9.14 -21.61
C GLU A 22 17.72 -10.32 -22.46
N ASN A 23 16.43 -10.40 -22.79
CA ASN A 23 15.98 -10.90 -24.09
C ASN A 23 14.49 -10.63 -24.29
N GLY A 24 14.20 -9.71 -25.21
CA GLY A 24 12.91 -9.58 -25.88
C GLY A 24 11.83 -8.80 -25.12
N SER A 25 12.13 -7.63 -24.56
CA SER A 25 11.08 -6.76 -24.01
C SER A 25 10.79 -5.61 -24.97
N GLU A 26 9.58 -5.54 -25.51
CA GLU A 26 8.96 -4.23 -25.69
C GLU A 26 9.10 -3.49 -24.36
N ALA A 27 9.66 -2.28 -24.38
CA ALA A 27 9.85 -1.52 -23.15
C ALA A 27 8.50 -1.43 -22.43
N PRO A 28 8.43 -1.72 -21.12
CA PRO A 28 7.18 -1.60 -20.40
C PRO A 28 6.69 -0.18 -20.55
N VAL A 29 5.39 -0.08 -20.80
CA VAL A 29 4.70 1.17 -21.02
C VAL A 29 4.61 1.90 -19.68
N ARG A 30 4.81 3.22 -19.67
CA ARG A 30 5.07 4.02 -18.46
C ARG A 30 4.40 5.40 -18.56
N CYS A 31 4.10 5.98 -17.39
CA CYS A 31 3.90 7.42 -17.23
C CYS A 31 5.20 8.17 -17.61
N GLY A 32 5.05 9.29 -18.31
CA GLY A 32 6.17 10.08 -18.82
C GLY A 32 6.83 10.96 -17.77
N THR A 33 6.10 11.33 -16.72
CA THR A 33 6.46 12.37 -15.74
C THR A 33 7.77 12.00 -15.03
N ARG A 34 7.84 10.79 -14.50
CA ARG A 34 9.05 10.26 -13.85
C ARG A 34 10.21 10.04 -14.81
N TRP A 35 9.96 9.54 -16.03
CA TRP A 35 11.02 9.41 -17.01
C TRP A 35 11.66 10.78 -17.26
N LEU A 36 10.85 11.82 -17.43
CA LEU A 36 11.33 13.17 -17.69
C LEU A 36 12.12 13.75 -16.52
N GLN A 37 11.65 13.57 -15.29
CA GLN A 37 12.38 13.96 -14.08
C GLN A 37 13.77 13.30 -14.01
N GLN A 38 13.87 12.00 -14.30
CA GLN A 38 15.15 11.28 -14.31
C GLN A 38 16.10 11.82 -15.39
N GLN A 39 15.59 12.08 -16.59
CA GLN A 39 16.44 12.59 -17.67
C GLN A 39 16.88 14.04 -17.42
N ARG A 40 16.06 14.85 -16.74
CA ARG A 40 16.42 16.19 -16.23
C ARG A 40 17.53 16.11 -15.20
N ALA A 41 17.40 15.23 -14.22
CA ALA A 41 18.43 14.98 -13.22
C ALA A 41 19.76 14.50 -13.86
N ALA A 42 19.67 13.78 -14.99
CA ALA A 42 20.82 13.37 -15.78
C ALA A 42 21.36 14.46 -16.75
N GLY A 43 20.79 15.67 -16.74
CA GLY A 43 21.20 16.81 -17.57
C GLY A 43 20.86 16.69 -19.06
N ARG A 44 19.97 15.75 -19.44
CA ARG A 44 19.66 15.46 -20.86
C ARG A 44 18.56 16.35 -21.44
N PHE A 45 17.65 16.85 -20.60
CA PHE A 45 16.61 17.81 -20.98
C PHE A 45 16.64 19.01 -20.02
N PRO A 46 17.58 19.95 -20.18
CA PRO A 46 17.70 21.09 -19.29
C PRO A 46 16.43 21.95 -19.36
N LEU A 47 15.96 22.41 -18.20
CA LEU A 47 14.93 23.42 -18.12
C LEU A 47 15.45 24.74 -18.72
N PRO A 48 14.60 25.57 -19.34
CA PRO A 48 14.93 26.98 -19.52
C PRO A 48 15.23 27.60 -18.14
N ASP A 49 16.11 28.60 -18.08
CA ASP A 49 16.47 29.28 -16.82
C ASP A 49 15.20 29.74 -16.06
N VAL A 50 15.10 29.36 -14.78
CA VAL A 50 13.92 29.57 -13.92
C VAL A 50 13.82 31.03 -13.48
N PRO A 51 12.69 31.75 -13.69
CA PRO A 51 12.36 32.93 -12.89
C PRO A 51 11.73 32.50 -11.55
N PRO A 52 11.85 33.32 -10.49
CA PRO A 52 11.52 32.92 -9.12
C PRO A 52 10.05 32.57 -8.94
N SER A 53 9.81 31.70 -7.94
CA SER A 53 8.52 31.27 -7.41
C SER A 53 7.51 32.41 -7.32
N GLY A 54 6.39 32.23 -8.00
CA GLY A 54 5.34 33.24 -8.14
C GLY A 54 4.93 33.33 -9.61
N VAL A 55 4.39 32.24 -10.16
CA VAL A 55 3.73 32.30 -11.46
C VAL A 55 2.52 33.22 -11.27
N ALA A 56 2.67 34.48 -11.65
CA ALA A 56 1.54 35.40 -11.73
C ALA A 56 0.56 34.84 -12.77
N LYS A 57 -0.72 34.70 -12.40
CA LYS A 57 -1.81 34.38 -13.33
C LYS A 57 -1.74 35.35 -14.50
N LEU A 58 -1.32 34.85 -15.66
CA LEU A 58 -1.18 35.64 -16.87
C LEU A 58 -2.35 35.24 -17.75
N ALA A 59 -3.36 36.12 -17.85
CA ALA A 59 -4.48 35.89 -18.74
C ALA A 59 -3.96 35.66 -20.16
N GLN A 60 -4.22 34.49 -20.73
CA GLN A 60 -4.00 34.25 -22.15
C GLN A 60 -4.70 35.33 -23.00
N ASP A 61 -4.15 35.54 -24.20
CA ASP A 61 -4.68 36.49 -25.17
C ASP A 61 -6.19 36.31 -25.36
N THR A 62 -6.94 37.40 -25.29
CA THR A 62 -8.43 37.47 -25.15
C THR A 62 -9.26 36.86 -26.29
N THR A 63 -8.63 36.16 -27.23
CA THR A 63 -9.32 35.52 -28.34
C THR A 63 -9.83 34.16 -27.89
N ALA A 64 -11.16 34.00 -27.89
CA ALA A 64 -11.78 32.74 -27.50
C ALA A 64 -11.25 31.57 -28.34
N ILE A 65 -10.75 30.52 -27.68
CA ILE A 65 -10.34 29.27 -28.33
C ILE A 65 -11.60 28.55 -28.80
N GLN A 66 -11.62 28.15 -30.07
CA GLN A 66 -12.71 27.43 -30.71
C GLN A 66 -12.12 26.25 -31.49
N VAL A 67 -12.97 25.30 -31.88
CA VAL A 67 -12.56 24.26 -32.84
C VAL A 67 -12.01 24.92 -34.11
N GLY A 68 -10.82 24.53 -34.53
CA GLY A 68 -10.07 25.15 -35.63
C GLY A 68 -9.06 26.23 -35.21
N THR A 69 -9.04 26.66 -33.95
CA THR A 69 -7.98 27.54 -33.43
C THR A 69 -6.63 26.81 -33.46
N GLU A 70 -5.65 27.38 -34.15
CA GLU A 70 -4.30 26.83 -34.25
C GLU A 70 -3.35 27.57 -33.28
N LEU A 71 -2.58 26.83 -32.49
CA LEU A 71 -1.60 27.36 -31.55
C LEU A 71 -0.26 26.63 -31.66
N GLN A 72 0.79 27.29 -31.18
CA GLN A 72 2.07 26.66 -30.90
C GLN A 72 2.08 26.10 -29.48
N PHE A 73 2.70 24.93 -29.32
CA PHE A 73 2.91 24.27 -28.04
C PHE A 73 4.38 23.88 -27.89
N PRO A 74 4.99 24.01 -26.69
CA PRO A 74 6.24 23.32 -26.41
C PRO A 74 6.02 21.81 -26.56
N ALA A 75 6.86 21.14 -27.33
CA ALA A 75 6.83 19.69 -27.38
C ALA A 75 7.29 19.15 -26.02
N ALA A 76 6.56 18.17 -25.51
CA ALA A 76 6.86 17.52 -24.25
C ALA A 76 8.36 17.25 -24.08
N GLY A 77 8.95 17.68 -22.96
CA GLY A 77 10.35 17.41 -22.62
C GLY A 77 11.40 17.90 -23.64
N MET A 78 11.04 18.73 -24.62
CA MET A 78 11.92 19.17 -25.71
C MET A 78 11.95 20.69 -25.84
N VAL A 79 13.03 21.20 -26.45
CA VAL A 79 13.18 22.64 -26.74
C VAL A 79 12.37 23.06 -27.98
N SER A 80 11.94 22.10 -28.81
CA SER A 80 11.15 22.37 -30.01
C SER A 80 9.69 22.65 -29.69
N THR A 81 9.01 23.41 -30.56
CA THR A 81 7.55 23.54 -30.53
C THR A 81 6.89 22.67 -31.60
N VAL A 82 5.60 22.41 -31.41
CA VAL A 82 4.71 21.80 -32.41
C VAL A 82 3.52 22.72 -32.67
N THR A 83 3.05 22.72 -33.92
CA THR A 83 1.80 23.37 -34.30
C THR A 83 0.64 22.40 -34.13
N ALA A 84 -0.37 22.78 -33.37
CA ALA A 84 -1.55 21.95 -33.14
C ALA A 84 -2.84 22.78 -33.27
N THR A 85 -3.88 22.12 -33.75
CA THR A 85 -5.20 22.72 -33.94
C THR A 85 -6.16 22.16 -32.89
N CYS A 86 -6.97 23.02 -32.30
CA CYS A 86 -8.04 22.64 -31.37
C CYS A 86 -9.10 21.84 -32.13
N GLN A 87 -9.31 20.58 -31.74
CA GLN A 87 -10.28 19.67 -32.35
C GLN A 87 -11.51 19.45 -31.47
N HIS A 88 -11.44 19.86 -30.20
CA HIS A 88 -12.55 19.78 -29.25
C HIS A 88 -12.45 20.89 -28.22
N VAL A 89 -13.60 21.48 -27.91
CA VAL A 89 -13.78 22.45 -26.82
C VAL A 89 -14.84 21.89 -25.90
N GLY A 90 -14.40 21.49 -24.72
CA GLY A 90 -15.20 20.89 -23.67
C GLY A 90 -15.61 21.89 -22.59
N GLU A 91 -16.22 21.39 -21.52
CA GLU A 91 -16.48 22.17 -20.32
C GLU A 91 -15.18 22.44 -19.55
N HIS A 92 -14.36 21.40 -19.34
CA HIS A 92 -13.13 21.47 -18.56
C HIS A 92 -11.85 21.26 -19.37
N ALA A 93 -11.93 20.91 -20.66
CA ALA A 93 -10.73 20.73 -21.48
C ALA A 93 -10.81 21.30 -22.89
N TYR A 94 -9.65 21.67 -23.42
CA TYR A 94 -9.41 21.77 -24.86
C TYR A 94 -8.58 20.59 -25.31
N ILE A 95 -8.94 19.98 -26.45
CA ILE A 95 -8.10 18.94 -27.05
C ILE A 95 -7.49 19.47 -28.34
N PHE A 96 -6.16 19.55 -28.33
CA PHE A 96 -5.35 19.94 -29.47
C PHE A 96 -4.69 18.71 -30.07
N VAL A 97 -4.68 18.62 -31.39
CA VAL A 97 -3.96 17.57 -32.12
C VAL A 97 -2.87 18.22 -32.96
N GLU A 98 -1.63 17.73 -32.83
CA GLU A 98 -0.53 18.17 -33.69
C GLU A 98 -0.92 17.99 -35.16
N ASN A 99 -0.78 19.04 -35.97
CA ASN A 99 -1.37 19.10 -37.31
C ASN A 99 -0.97 17.93 -38.21
N ARG A 100 0.27 17.43 -38.10
CA ARG A 100 0.74 16.29 -38.92
C ARG A 100 0.07 14.95 -38.57
N HIS A 101 -0.51 14.84 -37.38
CA HIS A 101 -1.16 13.61 -36.89
C HIS A 101 -2.66 13.62 -37.12
N TRP A 102 -3.22 14.76 -37.49
CA TRP A 102 -4.62 14.90 -37.87
C TRP A 102 -4.94 14.22 -39.20
N ASP A 103 -6.07 13.52 -39.28
CA ASP A 103 -6.44 12.68 -40.43
C ASP A 103 -6.56 13.44 -41.75
N THR A 104 -7.14 14.64 -41.76
CA THR A 104 -7.26 15.46 -42.98
C THR A 104 -5.92 15.96 -43.51
N ASN A 105 -4.86 15.87 -42.70
CA ASN A 105 -3.49 16.22 -43.06
C ASN A 105 -2.64 14.98 -43.36
N GLY A 106 -3.25 13.79 -43.49
CA GLY A 106 -2.57 12.53 -43.76
C GLY A 106 -2.07 11.80 -42.51
N GLY A 107 -2.46 12.27 -41.31
CA GLY A 107 -2.18 11.62 -40.04
C GLY A 107 -3.16 10.49 -39.72
N SER A 108 -3.08 9.96 -38.48
CA SER A 108 -3.85 8.78 -38.06
C SER A 108 -4.81 9.01 -36.90
N ILE A 109 -4.89 10.24 -36.40
CA ILE A 109 -5.82 10.64 -35.35
C ILE A 109 -7.10 11.15 -35.98
N LEU A 110 -8.20 10.44 -35.69
CA LEU A 110 -9.55 10.72 -36.13
C LEU A 110 -10.29 11.55 -35.07
N GLN A 111 -11.33 12.27 -35.49
CA GLN A 111 -12.24 12.96 -34.56
C GLN A 111 -12.78 12.03 -33.48
N SER A 112 -13.11 10.77 -33.81
CA SER A 112 -13.59 9.80 -32.82
C SER A 112 -12.61 9.50 -31.69
N HIS A 113 -11.29 9.66 -31.90
CA HIS A 113 -10.31 9.54 -30.81
C HIS A 113 -10.35 10.77 -29.90
N VAL A 114 -10.55 11.95 -30.47
CA VAL A 114 -10.68 13.21 -29.73
C VAL A 114 -11.98 13.23 -28.93
N ASP A 115 -13.09 12.81 -29.53
CA ASP A 115 -14.41 12.78 -28.88
C ASP A 115 -14.38 11.88 -27.65
N VAL A 116 -13.74 10.70 -27.73
CA VAL A 116 -13.60 9.79 -26.58
C VAL A 116 -12.77 10.41 -25.45
N LEU A 117 -11.71 11.16 -25.75
CA LEU A 117 -10.94 11.88 -24.73
C LEU A 117 -11.77 13.00 -24.08
N GLY A 118 -12.52 13.75 -24.88
CA GLY A 118 -13.35 14.86 -24.40
C GLY A 118 -14.50 14.37 -23.53
N ASP A 119 -15.25 13.38 -24.01
CA ASP A 119 -16.34 12.76 -23.26
C ASP A 119 -15.86 12.09 -21.98
N LEU A 120 -14.68 11.46 -22.01
CA LEU A 120 -14.09 10.88 -20.81
C LEU A 120 -13.74 11.96 -19.77
N PHE A 121 -13.12 13.05 -20.22
CA PHE A 121 -12.63 14.08 -19.32
C PHE A 121 -13.76 14.89 -18.69
N ASP A 122 -14.77 15.27 -19.48
CA ASP A 122 -15.83 16.17 -19.05
C ASP A 122 -17.11 15.46 -18.57
N HIS A 123 -17.51 14.34 -19.17
CA HIS A 123 -18.91 13.90 -19.09
C HIS A 123 -19.12 12.55 -18.41
N SER A 124 -18.29 11.54 -18.69
CA SER A 124 -18.55 10.18 -18.22
C SER A 124 -17.29 9.33 -18.15
N THR A 125 -17.21 8.49 -17.15
CA THR A 125 -16.15 7.49 -17.00
C THR A 125 -16.75 6.08 -16.93
N PRO A 126 -15.94 5.02 -17.15
CA PRO A 126 -16.39 3.66 -16.88
C PRO A 126 -16.89 3.43 -15.45
N ALA A 127 -16.39 4.19 -14.47
CA ALA A 127 -16.85 4.12 -13.07
C ALA A 127 -18.16 4.90 -12.83
N ASP A 128 -18.38 6.00 -13.55
CA ASP A 128 -19.56 6.86 -13.37
C ASP A 128 -20.05 7.43 -14.72
N PRO A 129 -21.25 7.05 -15.19
CA PRO A 129 -21.78 7.50 -16.47
C PRO A 129 -22.23 8.97 -16.48
N GLU A 130 -22.28 9.65 -15.33
CA GLU A 130 -22.72 11.04 -15.20
C GLU A 130 -21.60 12.02 -14.86
N ARG A 131 -20.36 11.51 -14.68
CA ARG A 131 -19.22 12.32 -14.25
C ARG A 131 -17.97 11.98 -15.04
N GLY A 132 -17.28 13.02 -15.54
CA GLY A 132 -15.99 12.89 -16.19
C GLY A 132 -14.83 12.72 -15.22
N VAL A 133 -13.63 12.50 -15.77
CA VAL A 133 -12.36 12.48 -15.02
C VAL A 133 -12.19 13.75 -14.20
N TYR A 134 -12.50 14.92 -14.78
CA TYR A 134 -12.34 16.19 -14.10
C TYR A 134 -13.13 16.23 -12.79
N ASP A 135 -14.41 15.90 -12.83
CA ASP A 135 -15.29 15.93 -11.65
C ASP A 135 -14.86 14.93 -10.57
N ILE A 136 -14.50 13.72 -10.97
CA ILE A 136 -14.13 12.65 -10.03
C ILE A 136 -12.82 12.98 -9.34
N GLU A 137 -11.79 13.34 -10.10
CA GLU A 137 -10.48 13.58 -9.55
C GLU A 137 -10.42 14.87 -8.73
N THR A 138 -11.12 15.92 -9.14
CA THR A 138 -11.16 17.16 -8.33
C THR A 138 -11.93 16.98 -7.02
N GLU A 139 -12.91 16.07 -6.97
CA GLU A 139 -13.57 15.67 -5.73
C GLU A 139 -12.64 14.86 -4.80
N VAL A 140 -11.74 14.04 -5.35
CA VAL A 140 -10.90 13.17 -4.50
C VAL A 140 -9.56 13.79 -4.15
N PHE A 141 -8.88 14.41 -5.11
CA PHE A 141 -7.51 14.91 -4.96
C PHE A 141 -7.47 16.43 -4.72
N GLY A 142 -8.46 17.17 -5.21
CA GLY A 142 -8.56 18.62 -5.09
C GLY A 142 -8.46 19.36 -6.41
N ASP A 143 -8.53 20.68 -6.35
CA ASP A 143 -8.55 21.50 -7.57
C ASP A 143 -7.21 21.40 -8.33
N PRO A 144 -7.22 21.46 -9.68
CA PRO A 144 -6.01 21.46 -10.49
C PRO A 144 -5.29 22.81 -10.43
N ALA A 145 -4.06 22.85 -10.92
CA ALA A 145 -3.36 24.11 -11.18
C ALA A 145 -4.13 25.00 -12.18
N ASP A 146 -3.96 26.31 -12.04
CA ASP A 146 -4.48 27.34 -12.95
C ASP A 146 -3.38 28.40 -13.14
N VAL A 147 -2.46 28.08 -14.03
CA VAL A 147 -1.23 28.82 -14.34
C VAL A 147 -1.51 29.95 -15.33
N ASP A 148 -2.39 29.71 -16.30
CA ASP A 148 -2.65 30.61 -17.43
C ASP A 148 -3.98 31.37 -17.36
N GLY A 149 -4.75 31.17 -16.28
CA GLY A 149 -6.00 31.86 -16.03
C GLY A 149 -7.18 31.32 -16.85
N ASP A 150 -6.99 30.32 -17.71
CA ASP A 150 -8.09 29.59 -18.34
C ASP A 150 -8.50 28.41 -17.43
N PRO A 151 -9.77 28.30 -17.03
CA PRO A 151 -10.21 27.18 -16.21
C PRO A 151 -10.13 25.82 -16.90
N ARG A 152 -9.89 25.77 -18.23
CA ARG A 152 -9.79 24.52 -18.98
C ARG A 152 -8.37 24.00 -19.09
N ILE A 153 -8.24 22.69 -18.96
CA ILE A 153 -6.99 21.96 -19.13
C ILE A 153 -6.72 21.75 -20.63
N TYR A 154 -5.48 21.96 -21.05
CA TYR A 154 -5.05 21.66 -22.40
C TYR A 154 -4.63 20.20 -22.49
N ILE A 155 -5.23 19.44 -23.39
CA ILE A 155 -4.79 18.08 -23.72
C ILE A 155 -4.18 18.12 -25.11
N LEU A 156 -2.87 17.89 -25.20
CA LEU A 156 -2.15 17.86 -26.47
C LEU A 156 -1.87 16.43 -26.92
N VAL A 157 -2.53 16.01 -28.00
CA VAL A 157 -2.27 14.77 -28.70
C VAL A 157 -1.13 14.98 -29.69
N HIS A 158 0.04 14.42 -29.41
CA HIS A 158 1.20 14.48 -30.28
C HIS A 158 2.08 13.23 -30.15
N GLU A 159 3.14 13.12 -30.95
CA GLU A 159 4.11 12.02 -30.75
C GLU A 159 5.15 12.40 -29.70
N ILE A 160 5.14 11.71 -28.56
CA ILE A 160 6.14 11.88 -27.51
C ILE A 160 7.43 11.19 -27.99
N LYS A 161 8.36 12.01 -28.48
CA LYS A 161 9.59 11.57 -29.15
C LYS A 161 10.67 11.04 -28.20
N PHE A 162 10.36 10.99 -26.91
CA PHE A 162 11.31 10.61 -25.88
C PHE A 162 10.75 9.43 -25.09
N GLY A 163 11.57 8.39 -24.89
CA GLY A 163 11.09 7.14 -24.29
C GLY A 163 10.11 6.39 -25.20
N THR A 164 10.46 5.20 -25.69
CA THR A 164 9.61 4.45 -26.63
C THR A 164 8.32 3.88 -26.02
N GLY A 165 8.13 4.03 -24.71
CA GLY A 165 7.00 3.48 -23.95
C GLY A 165 6.24 4.53 -23.13
N VAL A 166 6.38 5.82 -23.43
CA VAL A 166 5.65 6.87 -22.72
C VAL A 166 4.26 7.06 -23.36
N VAL A 167 3.20 6.92 -22.57
CA VAL A 167 1.79 7.03 -23.05
C VAL A 167 1.26 8.43 -22.91
N GLY A 168 1.53 9.03 -21.76
CA GLY A 168 1.13 10.38 -21.42
C GLY A 168 2.19 11.01 -20.54
N LEU A 169 2.00 12.30 -20.28
CA LEU A 169 2.90 13.09 -19.47
C LEU A 169 2.20 14.34 -18.95
N PHE A 170 2.41 14.64 -17.68
CA PHE A 170 2.39 15.99 -17.13
C PHE A 170 3.82 16.56 -17.05
N ASP A 171 4.01 17.79 -17.51
CA ASP A 171 5.31 18.48 -17.44
C ASP A 171 5.19 19.86 -16.79
N ALA A 172 5.50 19.91 -15.50
CA ALA A 172 5.56 21.15 -14.71
C ALA A 172 6.49 22.24 -15.30
N ALA A 173 7.42 21.89 -16.20
CA ALA A 173 8.23 22.89 -16.88
C ALA A 173 7.44 23.77 -17.85
N VAL A 174 6.31 23.27 -18.38
CA VAL A 174 5.42 24.06 -19.23
C VAL A 174 4.79 25.17 -18.41
N ALA A 175 4.29 24.85 -17.21
CA ALA A 175 3.77 25.85 -16.27
C ALA A 175 4.82 26.94 -15.92
N ARG A 176 6.11 26.58 -15.92
CA ARG A 176 7.24 27.47 -15.62
C ARG A 176 7.97 28.00 -16.86
N HIS A 177 7.37 27.88 -18.04
CA HIS A 177 8.06 28.18 -19.29
C HIS A 177 8.56 29.64 -19.35
N ALA A 178 9.75 29.85 -19.94
CA ALA A 178 10.37 31.17 -20.02
C ALA A 178 9.56 32.16 -20.88
N VAL A 179 8.98 31.67 -21.97
CA VAL A 179 8.02 32.38 -22.84
C VAL A 179 6.63 32.28 -22.20
N PRO A 180 6.04 33.40 -21.71
CA PRO A 180 4.77 33.40 -20.98
C PRO A 180 3.60 32.77 -21.74
N GLU A 181 3.55 32.94 -23.07
CA GLU A 181 2.47 32.47 -23.95
C GLU A 181 2.41 30.92 -24.06
N PHE A 182 3.45 30.23 -23.60
CA PHE A 182 3.52 28.77 -23.54
C PHE A 182 3.19 28.20 -22.16
N ARG A 183 3.02 29.04 -21.15
CA ARG A 183 2.56 28.58 -19.83
C ARG A 183 1.11 28.18 -19.96
N ARG A 184 0.81 26.92 -19.65
CA ARG A 184 -0.52 26.31 -19.73
C ARG A 184 -0.61 25.19 -18.71
N ASP A 185 -1.83 24.93 -18.24
CA ASP A 185 -2.17 23.71 -17.53
C ASP A 185 -2.40 22.61 -18.57
N ILE A 186 -1.34 21.85 -18.87
CA ILE A 186 -1.29 20.96 -20.02
C ILE A 186 -0.94 19.52 -19.66
N LEU A 187 -1.67 18.60 -20.28
CA LEU A 187 -1.41 17.17 -20.33
C LEU A 187 -1.03 16.78 -21.76
N PHE A 188 -0.07 15.88 -21.90
CA PHE A 188 0.36 15.34 -23.19
C PHE A 188 -0.09 13.90 -23.32
N ILE A 189 -0.62 13.54 -24.49
CA ILE A 189 -1.03 12.18 -24.83
C ILE A 189 -0.31 11.75 -26.11
N ASP A 190 0.32 10.58 -26.07
CA ASP A 190 1.01 10.03 -27.23
C ASP A 190 0.03 9.46 -28.27
N GLU A 191 0.08 10.00 -29.48
CA GLU A 191 -0.81 9.65 -30.59
C GLU A 191 -0.78 8.14 -30.93
N ARG A 192 0.40 7.50 -30.77
CA ARG A 192 0.59 6.09 -31.14
C ARG A 192 -0.21 5.17 -30.24
N PHE A 193 -0.26 5.50 -28.94
CA PHE A 193 -0.97 4.73 -27.93
C PHE A 193 -2.47 5.01 -27.98
N LEU A 194 -2.88 6.26 -28.20
CA LEU A 194 -4.30 6.59 -28.36
C LEU A 194 -4.98 5.74 -29.44
N ARG A 195 -4.26 5.46 -30.53
CA ARG A 195 -4.76 4.63 -31.64
C ARG A 195 -4.70 3.12 -31.38
N ARG A 196 -3.71 2.64 -30.61
CA ARG A 196 -3.39 1.20 -30.51
C ARG A 196 -3.82 0.57 -29.19
N SER A 197 -3.95 1.36 -28.14
CA SER A 197 -4.11 0.94 -26.76
C SER A 197 -5.04 1.88 -26.00
N ASN A 198 -6.28 2.04 -26.50
CA ASN A 198 -7.23 3.03 -26.00
C ASN A 198 -7.45 2.91 -24.47
N TYR A 199 -7.67 1.71 -23.94
CA TYR A 199 -7.86 1.51 -22.48
C TYR A 199 -6.71 2.08 -21.65
N LEU A 200 -5.46 1.80 -22.05
CA LEU A 200 -4.27 2.31 -21.39
C LEU A 200 -4.18 3.83 -21.51
N THR A 201 -4.39 4.39 -22.70
CA THR A 201 -4.33 5.84 -22.90
C THR A 201 -5.40 6.60 -22.11
N LEU A 202 -6.61 6.06 -22.03
CA LEU A 202 -7.70 6.67 -21.28
C LEU A 202 -7.45 6.63 -19.77
N GLY A 203 -6.92 5.51 -19.23
CA GLY A 203 -6.44 5.46 -17.85
C GLY A 203 -5.29 6.43 -17.61
N THR A 204 -4.33 6.51 -18.53
CA THR A 204 -3.21 7.46 -18.40
C THR A 204 -3.68 8.93 -18.42
N LEU A 205 -4.77 9.28 -19.10
CA LEU A 205 -5.29 10.66 -19.02
C LEU A 205 -5.64 11.06 -17.58
N ALA A 206 -6.32 10.17 -16.86
CA ALA A 206 -6.61 10.32 -15.43
C ALA A 206 -5.33 10.40 -14.59
N HIS A 207 -4.41 9.45 -14.80
CA HIS A 207 -3.10 9.43 -14.15
C HIS A 207 -2.35 10.77 -14.25
N GLU A 208 -2.24 11.34 -15.45
CA GLU A 208 -1.50 12.59 -15.66
C GLU A 208 -2.27 13.81 -15.14
N PHE A 209 -3.60 13.77 -15.13
CA PHE A 209 -4.41 14.82 -14.50
C PHE A 209 -4.22 14.84 -12.98
N GLN A 210 -4.12 13.68 -12.34
CA GLN A 210 -3.80 13.58 -10.93
C GLN A 210 -2.44 14.23 -10.61
N HIS A 211 -1.40 14.03 -11.43
CA HIS A 211 -0.12 14.73 -11.24
C HIS A 211 -0.25 16.25 -11.33
N LEU A 212 -1.05 16.77 -12.27
CA LEU A 212 -1.31 18.21 -12.39
C LEU A 212 -2.01 18.76 -11.14
N ILE A 213 -2.98 18.02 -10.59
CA ILE A 213 -3.63 18.37 -9.32
C ILE A 213 -2.61 18.35 -8.19
N HIS A 214 -1.88 17.26 -8.03
CA HIS A 214 -0.95 17.09 -6.93
C HIS A 214 0.13 18.17 -6.92
N TRP A 215 0.69 18.49 -8.08
CA TRP A 215 1.70 19.53 -8.25
C TRP A 215 1.25 20.91 -7.76
N ARG A 216 -0.05 21.23 -7.79
CA ARG A 216 -0.57 22.48 -7.20
C ARG A 216 -0.44 22.50 -5.68
N TRP A 217 -0.59 21.36 -5.02
CA TRP A 217 -0.71 21.24 -3.57
C TRP A 217 0.63 20.89 -2.91
N ASP A 218 1.35 19.94 -3.48
CA ASP A 218 2.69 19.53 -3.06
C ASP A 218 3.53 19.17 -4.32
N GLU A 219 4.52 20.01 -4.63
CA GLU A 219 5.33 19.83 -5.83
C GLU A 219 6.51 18.87 -5.64
N ASP A 220 6.90 18.59 -4.39
CA ASP A 220 8.11 17.85 -4.06
C ASP A 220 7.86 16.53 -3.33
N GLU A 221 6.61 16.06 -3.32
CA GLU A 221 6.20 14.76 -2.77
C GLU A 221 7.10 13.60 -3.27
N ASP A 222 7.31 12.63 -2.38
CA ASP A 222 7.98 11.38 -2.65
C ASP A 222 7.29 10.65 -3.82
N THR A 223 8.09 10.23 -4.81
CA THR A 223 7.62 9.53 -6.02
C THR A 223 6.68 8.37 -5.72
N TRP A 224 6.89 7.65 -4.61
CA TRP A 224 6.07 6.49 -4.28
C TRP A 224 4.64 6.85 -3.86
N VAL A 225 4.46 8.04 -3.29
CA VAL A 225 3.15 8.57 -2.96
C VAL A 225 2.48 9.09 -4.24
N ASP A 226 3.17 9.95 -4.97
CA ASP A 226 2.66 10.58 -6.19
C ASP A 226 2.17 9.54 -7.21
N GLU A 227 3.05 8.63 -7.65
CA GLU A 227 2.73 7.57 -8.62
C GLU A 227 1.69 6.57 -8.09
N GLY A 228 1.65 6.35 -6.78
CA GLY A 228 0.64 5.50 -6.14
C GLY A 228 -0.75 6.11 -6.23
N LEU A 229 -0.86 7.43 -6.01
CA LEU A 229 -2.10 8.18 -6.12
C LEU A 229 -2.55 8.32 -7.58
N SER A 230 -1.62 8.49 -8.52
CA SER A 230 -1.93 8.50 -9.95
C SER A 230 -2.44 7.13 -10.42
N GLY A 231 -1.86 6.03 -9.93
CA GLY A 231 -2.41 4.69 -10.16
C GLY A 231 -3.80 4.49 -9.54
N TYR A 232 -4.07 5.08 -8.38
CA TYR A 232 -5.42 5.08 -7.79
C TYR A 232 -6.41 5.93 -8.61
N ALA A 233 -5.95 7.03 -9.23
CA ALA A 233 -6.76 7.84 -10.13
C ALA A 233 -7.30 7.02 -11.32
N GLU A 234 -6.47 6.14 -11.89
CA GLU A 234 -6.89 5.20 -12.93
C GLU A 234 -8.04 4.30 -12.45
N GLU A 235 -7.93 3.72 -11.24
CA GLU A 235 -9.00 2.90 -10.65
C GLU A 235 -10.28 3.70 -10.40
N LEU A 236 -10.15 4.91 -9.85
CA LEU A 236 -11.27 5.79 -9.50
C LEU A 236 -12.20 6.06 -10.69
N VAL A 237 -11.62 6.23 -11.88
CA VAL A 237 -12.38 6.49 -13.11
C VAL A 237 -12.68 5.20 -13.89
N GLY A 238 -12.40 4.02 -13.32
CA GLY A 238 -12.79 2.73 -13.89
C GLY A 238 -11.82 2.17 -14.93
N PHE A 239 -10.55 2.54 -14.85
CA PHE A 239 -9.43 1.94 -15.58
C PHE A 239 -8.43 1.26 -14.64
N PRO A 240 -8.85 0.38 -13.70
CA PRO A 240 -7.90 -0.30 -12.81
C PRO A 240 -6.87 -1.08 -13.63
N GLU A 241 -5.62 -1.08 -13.15
CA GLU A 241 -4.48 -1.75 -13.81
C GLU A 241 -4.35 -1.36 -15.29
N ALA A 242 -4.36 -0.05 -15.60
CA ALA A 242 -4.20 0.43 -16.97
C ALA A 242 -2.92 -0.13 -17.63
N ASP A 243 -1.82 -0.19 -16.87
CA ASP A 243 -0.71 -1.12 -17.17
C ASP A 243 -1.00 -2.52 -16.61
N PRO A 244 -1.32 -3.51 -17.46
CA PRO A 244 -1.67 -4.86 -17.02
C PRO A 244 -0.48 -5.63 -16.43
N ASN A 245 0.74 -5.09 -16.48
CA ASN A 245 1.92 -5.72 -15.90
C ASN A 245 2.16 -5.32 -14.45
N ALA A 246 1.63 -4.18 -14.00
CA ALA A 246 2.02 -3.54 -12.75
C ALA A 246 1.77 -4.45 -11.53
N VAL A 247 0.50 -4.76 -11.28
CA VAL A 247 0.10 -5.63 -10.16
C VAL A 247 0.62 -7.07 -10.34
N PRO A 248 0.47 -7.74 -11.50
CA PRO A 248 0.96 -9.11 -11.65
C PRO A 248 2.46 -9.28 -11.39
N GLU A 249 3.29 -8.31 -11.79
CA GLU A 249 4.72 -8.37 -11.51
C GLU A 249 5.03 -8.14 -10.02
N PHE A 250 4.30 -7.25 -9.34
CA PHE A 250 4.40 -7.10 -7.88
C PHE A 250 4.01 -8.38 -7.16
N LEU A 251 2.88 -9.01 -7.51
CA LEU A 251 2.41 -10.23 -6.86
C LEU A 251 3.44 -11.37 -6.99
N LYS A 252 4.23 -11.42 -8.08
CA LYS A 252 5.33 -12.39 -8.24
C LYS A 252 6.56 -12.08 -7.38
N ARG A 253 6.73 -10.82 -6.96
CA ARG A 253 7.89 -10.27 -6.24
C ARG A 253 7.45 -9.38 -5.09
N PRO A 254 6.77 -9.95 -4.08
CA PRO A 254 6.26 -9.18 -2.95
C PRO A 254 7.37 -8.62 -2.04
N ASP A 255 8.62 -9.05 -2.27
CA ASP A 255 9.83 -8.48 -1.67
C ASP A 255 10.13 -7.05 -2.14
N THR A 256 9.40 -6.55 -3.14
CA THR A 256 9.51 -5.18 -3.66
C THR A 256 9.26 -4.16 -2.54
N SER A 257 10.14 -3.17 -2.45
CA SER A 257 10.00 -2.08 -1.49
C SER A 257 8.85 -1.16 -1.87
N LEU A 258 8.01 -0.81 -0.89
CA LEU A 258 6.92 0.16 -1.08
C LEU A 258 7.46 1.59 -1.26
N THR A 259 8.50 1.97 -0.53
CA THR A 259 8.95 3.38 -0.47
C THR A 259 10.25 3.64 -1.22
N GLU A 260 11.02 2.60 -1.55
CA GLU A 260 12.30 2.77 -2.24
C GLU A 260 12.09 2.53 -3.73
N TRP A 261 11.95 3.63 -4.45
CA TRP A 261 11.70 3.59 -5.89
C TRP A 261 13.04 3.50 -6.66
N GLY A 262 13.26 2.39 -7.36
CA GLY A 262 14.45 2.10 -8.17
C GLY A 262 14.20 2.24 -9.67
N VAL A 263 15.27 2.28 -10.47
CA VAL A 263 15.17 2.30 -11.95
C VAL A 263 14.97 0.91 -12.56
N ALA A 264 15.22 -0.15 -11.79
CA ALA A 264 15.05 -1.53 -12.24
C ALA A 264 13.62 -2.02 -11.98
N ASN A 265 12.90 -2.38 -13.05
CA ASN A 265 11.56 -3.00 -13.04
C ASN A 265 10.42 -2.12 -12.47
N GLU A 266 10.16 -0.98 -13.12
CA GLU A 266 9.16 0.01 -12.71
C GLU A 266 7.75 -0.53 -12.54
N ALA A 267 7.31 -1.50 -13.37
CA ALA A 267 5.96 -2.08 -13.27
C ALA A 267 5.64 -2.58 -11.85
N ARG A 268 6.59 -3.23 -11.17
CA ARG A 268 6.37 -3.72 -9.80
C ARG A 268 6.14 -2.60 -8.80
N GLN A 269 6.76 -1.45 -9.05
CA GLN A 269 6.68 -0.31 -8.16
C GLN A 269 5.35 0.41 -8.33
N TYR A 270 4.90 0.60 -9.58
CA TYR A 270 3.54 1.01 -9.85
C TYR A 270 2.53 0.07 -9.18
N GLY A 271 2.71 -1.25 -9.33
CA GLY A 271 1.80 -2.23 -8.73
C GLY A 271 1.73 -2.18 -7.21
N VAL A 272 2.88 -2.04 -6.53
CA VAL A 272 2.91 -2.03 -5.05
C VAL A 272 2.32 -0.74 -4.48
N THR A 273 2.61 0.41 -5.08
CA THR A 273 2.13 1.70 -4.56
C THR A 273 0.67 1.94 -4.89
N TYR A 274 0.23 1.60 -6.12
CA TYR A 274 -1.19 1.58 -6.49
C TYR A 274 -2.01 0.79 -5.47
N LEU A 275 -1.67 -0.49 -5.26
CA LEU A 275 -2.43 -1.34 -4.33
C LEU A 275 -2.44 -0.82 -2.90
N PHE A 276 -1.37 -0.16 -2.45
CA PHE A 276 -1.33 0.44 -1.14
C PHE A 276 -2.22 1.70 -1.05
N MET A 277 -2.20 2.57 -2.05
CA MET A 277 -3.06 3.76 -2.08
C MET A 277 -4.54 3.40 -2.20
N SER A 278 -4.90 2.44 -3.06
CA SER A 278 -6.27 1.90 -3.13
C SER A 278 -6.72 1.34 -1.78
N PHE A 279 -5.84 0.64 -1.06
CA PHE A 279 -6.13 0.17 0.29
C PHE A 279 -6.38 1.32 1.27
N LEU A 280 -5.54 2.36 1.27
CA LEU A 280 -5.75 3.53 2.13
C LEU A 280 -7.08 4.22 1.83
N ALA A 281 -7.39 4.41 0.55
CA ALA A 281 -8.63 5.04 0.12
C ALA A 281 -9.86 4.23 0.52
N GLN A 282 -9.85 2.92 0.31
CA GLN A 282 -10.95 2.05 0.72
C GLN A 282 -11.11 2.01 2.25
N ARG A 283 -10.00 1.99 3.00
CA ARG A 283 -10.05 1.81 4.46
C ARG A 283 -10.38 3.08 5.22
N TYR A 284 -9.86 4.22 4.76
CA TYR A 284 -9.94 5.49 5.48
C TYR A 284 -10.73 6.58 4.72
N GLY A 285 -11.12 6.32 3.47
CA GLY A 285 -11.94 7.18 2.63
C GLY A 285 -11.13 8.15 1.76
N ASN A 286 -11.76 8.63 0.68
CA ASN A 286 -11.21 9.64 -0.23
C ASN A 286 -10.83 10.96 0.47
N GLU A 287 -11.48 11.25 1.59
CA GLU A 287 -11.15 12.39 2.44
C GLU A 287 -9.76 12.30 3.09
N LEU A 288 -9.21 11.09 3.30
CA LEU A 288 -7.80 10.93 3.65
C LEU A 288 -6.90 11.20 2.44
N ILE A 289 -7.30 10.72 1.26
CA ILE A 289 -6.53 10.91 0.01
C ILE A 289 -6.37 12.40 -0.30
N ARG A 290 -7.45 13.17 -0.22
CA ARG A 290 -7.42 14.64 -0.32
C ARG A 290 -6.43 15.26 0.66
N GLU A 291 -6.42 14.76 1.89
CA GLU A 291 -5.55 15.30 2.94
C GLU A 291 -4.07 14.93 2.73
N ILE A 292 -3.79 13.76 2.14
CA ILE A 292 -2.45 13.36 1.70
C ILE A 292 -1.95 14.30 0.60
N VAL A 293 -2.75 14.52 -0.45
CA VAL A 293 -2.39 15.43 -1.56
C VAL A 293 -2.10 16.85 -1.07
N ALA A 294 -2.80 17.29 -0.04
CA ALA A 294 -2.61 18.63 0.54
C ALA A 294 -1.48 18.73 1.58
N GLN A 295 -0.81 17.62 1.95
CA GLN A 295 0.24 17.68 2.96
C GLN A 295 1.56 18.18 2.39
N PRO A 296 2.17 19.22 2.97
CA PRO A 296 3.49 19.72 2.56
C PRO A 296 4.66 18.90 3.12
N ARG A 297 4.39 17.70 3.64
CA ARG A 297 5.42 16.79 4.16
C ARG A 297 5.40 15.56 3.29
N ASN A 298 6.58 15.01 3.03
CA ASN A 298 6.68 14.01 1.98
C ASN A 298 6.70 12.59 2.57
N GLY A 299 6.23 11.63 1.79
CA GLY A 299 6.28 10.21 2.05
C GLY A 299 5.55 9.82 3.34
N ILE A 300 6.24 9.03 4.16
CA ILE A 300 5.67 8.50 5.42
C ILE A 300 5.26 9.64 6.36
N GLU A 301 6.04 10.73 6.41
CA GLU A 301 5.76 11.86 7.31
C GLU A 301 4.51 12.63 6.88
N GLY A 302 4.25 12.74 5.57
CA GLY A 302 3.02 13.26 4.99
C GLY A 302 1.81 12.42 5.33
N LEU A 303 1.88 11.11 5.07
CA LEU A 303 0.79 10.19 5.38
C LEU A 303 0.44 10.17 6.88
N ASP A 304 1.45 10.16 7.76
CA ASP A 304 1.22 10.22 9.21
C ASP A 304 0.56 11.53 9.64
N ALA A 305 0.97 12.66 9.03
CA ALA A 305 0.34 13.95 9.28
C ALA A 305 -1.12 14.00 8.80
N ALA A 306 -1.41 13.45 7.62
CA ALA A 306 -2.78 13.35 7.09
C ALA A 306 -3.68 12.48 7.99
N LEU A 307 -3.19 11.32 8.43
CA LEU A 307 -3.89 10.44 9.36
C LEU A 307 -4.15 11.14 10.71
N GLU A 308 -3.15 11.86 11.22
CA GLU A 308 -3.25 12.64 12.45
C GLU A 308 -4.28 13.78 12.34
N ALA A 309 -4.26 14.54 11.24
CA ALA A 309 -5.20 15.63 10.99
C ALA A 309 -6.65 15.14 11.02
N ARG A 310 -6.89 13.91 10.58
CA ARG A 310 -8.21 13.26 10.61
C ARG A 310 -8.54 12.53 11.90
N SER A 311 -7.69 12.65 12.93
CA SER A 311 -7.83 11.94 14.21
C SER A 311 -7.92 10.41 14.05
N ILE A 312 -7.33 9.88 12.97
CA ILE A 312 -7.22 8.44 12.77
C ILE A 312 -6.09 7.94 13.67
N PRO A 313 -6.33 6.93 14.53
CA PRO A 313 -5.33 6.44 15.48
C PRO A 313 -4.22 5.64 14.79
N ASP A 314 -4.55 5.01 13.66
CA ASP A 314 -3.59 4.29 12.85
C ASP A 314 -2.58 5.30 12.26
N ARG A 315 -1.31 4.95 12.36
CA ARG A 315 -0.20 5.60 11.66
C ARG A 315 0.21 4.71 10.49
N PHE A 316 1.06 5.21 9.58
CA PHE A 316 1.56 4.51 8.41
C PHE A 316 1.98 3.08 8.74
N GLY A 317 2.73 2.88 9.82
CA GLY A 317 3.15 1.55 10.26
C GLY A 317 1.98 0.59 10.47
N ALA A 318 0.93 0.99 11.17
CA ALA A 318 -0.25 0.15 11.42
C ALA A 318 -1.07 -0.12 10.15
N ALA A 319 -1.23 0.92 9.30
CA ALA A 319 -1.90 0.78 8.02
C ALA A 319 -1.15 -0.19 7.08
N TRP A 320 0.17 -0.03 6.98
CA TRP A 320 1.05 -0.90 6.22
C TRP A 320 1.06 -2.34 6.76
N GLU A 321 1.12 -2.55 8.08
CA GLU A 321 1.07 -3.90 8.67
C GLU A 321 -0.25 -4.61 8.30
N THR A 322 -1.37 -3.89 8.35
CA THR A 322 -2.68 -4.40 7.97
C THR A 322 -2.74 -4.77 6.49
N TRP A 323 -2.22 -3.89 5.63
CA TRP A 323 -2.16 -4.12 4.19
C TRP A 323 -1.22 -5.28 3.81
N ALA A 324 -0.05 -5.37 4.45
CA ALA A 324 0.90 -6.45 4.21
C ALA A 324 0.31 -7.82 4.59
N ALA A 325 -0.47 -7.88 5.69
CA ALA A 325 -1.23 -9.08 6.02
C ALA A 325 -2.35 -9.38 5.01
N GLY A 326 -3.11 -8.35 4.61
CA GLY A 326 -4.19 -8.47 3.63
C GLY A 326 -3.75 -8.89 2.24
N SER A 327 -2.50 -8.59 1.87
CA SER A 327 -1.88 -9.00 0.61
C SER A 327 -1.87 -10.52 0.41
N TYR A 328 -1.92 -11.31 1.50
CA TYR A 328 -2.15 -12.76 1.46
C TYR A 328 -3.51 -13.17 2.04
N ALA A 329 -3.95 -12.54 3.12
CA ALA A 329 -5.21 -12.85 3.81
C ALA A 329 -6.43 -12.20 3.15
N SER A 330 -6.45 -12.09 1.82
CA SER A 330 -7.47 -11.36 1.04
C SER A 330 -8.90 -11.92 1.13
N GLN A 331 -9.07 -13.09 1.73
CA GLN A 331 -10.37 -13.75 1.97
C GLN A 331 -10.94 -13.45 3.35
N ASP A 332 -10.19 -12.75 4.20
CA ASP A 332 -10.65 -12.30 5.51
C ASP A 332 -11.14 -10.85 5.38
N GLU A 333 -12.42 -10.62 5.67
CA GLU A 333 -13.07 -9.31 5.53
C GLU A 333 -12.36 -8.19 6.30
N ARG A 334 -11.58 -8.52 7.34
CA ARG A 334 -10.82 -7.54 8.12
C ARG A 334 -9.63 -6.93 7.36
N TYR A 335 -9.12 -7.66 6.37
CA TYR A 335 -7.88 -7.34 5.65
C TYR A 335 -8.08 -7.23 4.12
N MET A 336 -9.26 -7.55 3.61
CA MET A 336 -9.55 -7.47 2.18
C MET A 336 -9.59 -6.01 1.68
N TYR A 337 -9.22 -5.82 0.42
CA TYR A 337 -9.43 -4.59 -0.34
C TYR A 337 -9.67 -4.93 -1.81
N GLY A 338 -10.50 -4.15 -2.49
CA GLY A 338 -11.08 -4.43 -3.81
C GLY A 338 -10.04 -4.55 -4.91
N ALA A 339 -9.08 -3.64 -4.95
CA ALA A 339 -8.02 -3.61 -5.98
C ALA A 339 -7.18 -4.90 -6.05
N LEU A 340 -7.09 -5.68 -4.97
CA LEU A 340 -6.41 -6.97 -5.00
C LEU A 340 -7.20 -8.06 -5.76
N ASP A 341 -8.52 -7.90 -5.90
CA ASP A 341 -9.43 -8.79 -6.61
C ASP A 341 -9.32 -10.26 -6.19
N GLY A 342 -9.25 -10.50 -4.87
CA GLY A 342 -9.12 -11.84 -4.29
C GLY A 342 -7.80 -12.57 -4.62
N ARG A 343 -6.89 -11.96 -5.40
CA ARG A 343 -5.54 -12.48 -5.67
C ARG A 343 -4.71 -12.45 -4.39
N ARG A 344 -3.54 -13.08 -4.45
CA ARG A 344 -2.58 -13.15 -3.34
C ARG A 344 -1.17 -13.02 -3.85
N VAL A 345 -0.32 -12.42 -3.03
CA VAL A 345 1.12 -12.40 -3.26
C VAL A 345 1.72 -13.81 -3.29
N LYS A 346 2.77 -13.98 -4.10
CA LYS A 346 3.48 -15.24 -4.26
C LYS A 346 4.04 -15.74 -2.93
N THR A 347 3.91 -17.05 -2.74
CA THR A 347 4.50 -17.79 -1.63
C THR A 347 5.67 -18.65 -2.07
N PHE A 348 6.56 -18.92 -1.12
CA PHE A 348 7.49 -20.03 -1.17
C PHE A 348 6.85 -21.21 -0.44
N ASP A 349 6.51 -22.25 -1.18
CA ASP A 349 5.77 -23.39 -0.64
C ASP A 349 6.72 -24.42 -0.05
N VAL A 350 6.41 -24.87 1.16
CA VAL A 350 7.10 -25.93 1.90
C VAL A 350 6.14 -27.09 2.06
N GLU A 351 6.46 -28.18 1.37
CA GLU A 351 5.70 -29.42 1.39
C GLU A 351 6.02 -30.26 2.64
N PRO A 352 5.09 -31.13 3.08
CA PRO A 352 5.29 -32.06 4.19
C PRO A 352 6.62 -32.80 4.21
N GLU A 353 7.09 -33.25 3.05
CA GLU A 353 8.30 -34.07 2.88
C GLU A 353 9.59 -33.26 3.06
N GLN A 354 9.50 -31.93 3.04
CA GLN A 354 10.63 -31.02 3.23
C GLN A 354 10.87 -30.69 4.72
N LEU A 355 10.04 -31.21 5.63
CA LEU A 355 10.20 -31.05 7.07
C LEU A 355 11.05 -32.18 7.67
N PRO A 356 12.00 -31.88 8.59
CA PRO A 356 12.30 -30.56 9.13
C PRO A 356 13.05 -29.66 8.13
N LEU A 357 12.59 -28.42 8.04
CA LEU A 357 13.27 -27.34 7.33
C LEU A 357 14.32 -26.74 8.27
N ALA A 358 15.58 -26.70 7.85
CA ALA A 358 16.68 -26.18 8.65
C ALA A 358 17.34 -25.00 7.95
N ASN A 359 17.35 -23.85 8.62
CA ASN A 359 18.06 -22.61 8.24
C ASN A 359 17.82 -22.21 6.78
N ALA A 360 16.57 -22.28 6.32
CA ALA A 360 16.22 -21.87 4.97
C ALA A 360 16.41 -20.36 4.85
N PRO A 361 17.29 -19.87 3.95
CA PRO A 361 17.55 -18.45 3.85
C PRO A 361 16.36 -17.73 3.21
N GLY A 362 16.14 -16.49 3.56
CA GLY A 362 15.10 -15.64 3.00
C GLY A 362 15.59 -14.21 2.86
N PHE A 363 14.87 -13.45 2.03
CA PHE A 363 15.15 -12.06 1.74
C PHE A 363 13.86 -11.25 1.75
N VAL A 364 13.89 -10.03 2.26
CA VAL A 364 12.76 -9.09 2.18
C VAL A 364 13.25 -7.64 2.02
N GLY A 365 12.69 -6.93 1.04
CA GLY A 365 12.93 -5.51 0.84
C GLY A 365 12.37 -4.65 2.00
N ARG A 366 12.76 -3.38 2.04
CA ARG A 366 12.25 -2.47 3.08
C ARG A 366 10.79 -2.17 2.75
N TRP A 367 9.90 -2.23 3.73
CA TRP A 367 8.44 -2.13 3.53
C TRP A 367 7.85 -3.15 2.54
N GLY A 368 8.61 -4.18 2.18
CA GLY A 368 8.15 -5.33 1.40
C GLY A 368 7.78 -6.51 2.30
N MET A 369 7.44 -7.63 1.66
CA MET A 369 7.07 -8.86 2.36
C MET A 369 7.61 -10.13 1.68
N ALA A 370 7.94 -11.12 2.49
CA ALA A 370 8.25 -12.47 2.05
C ALA A 370 7.26 -13.46 2.70
N ASN A 371 6.68 -14.34 1.90
CA ASN A 371 5.61 -15.23 2.34
C ASN A 371 6.03 -16.69 2.18
N VAL A 372 6.03 -17.45 3.26
CA VAL A 372 6.38 -18.88 3.25
C VAL A 372 5.15 -19.70 3.64
N LEU A 373 4.64 -20.50 2.72
CA LEU A 373 3.45 -21.34 2.92
C LEU A 373 3.86 -22.76 3.30
N PHE A 374 3.49 -23.18 4.50
CA PHE A 374 3.63 -24.56 4.97
C PHE A 374 2.34 -25.33 4.71
N ARG A 375 2.39 -26.33 3.82
CA ARG A 375 1.27 -27.23 3.50
C ARG A 375 1.25 -28.47 4.39
N THR A 376 1.46 -28.29 5.69
CA THR A 376 1.55 -29.40 6.65
C THR A 376 0.37 -29.39 7.61
N PRO A 377 -0.49 -30.43 7.60
CA PRO A 377 -1.47 -30.58 8.65
C PRO A 377 -0.79 -30.98 9.97
N GLY A 378 -1.42 -30.63 11.09
CA GLY A 378 -0.98 -30.96 12.44
C GLY A 378 -0.24 -29.83 13.14
N ASP A 379 0.76 -30.18 13.95
CA ASP A 379 1.45 -29.23 14.82
C ASP A 379 2.82 -28.84 14.24
N LEU A 380 3.08 -27.54 14.16
CA LEU A 380 4.26 -26.95 13.52
C LEU A 380 4.97 -25.96 14.46
N LEU A 381 6.26 -26.19 14.67
CA LEU A 381 7.15 -25.25 15.36
C LEU A 381 7.96 -24.51 14.30
N ILE A 382 7.92 -23.18 14.34
CA ILE A 382 8.62 -22.27 13.42
C ILE A 382 9.59 -21.42 14.23
N ASN A 383 10.82 -21.29 13.75
CA ASN A 383 11.83 -20.40 14.28
C ASN A 383 12.24 -19.44 13.17
N PHE A 384 12.17 -18.16 13.49
CA PHE A 384 12.64 -17.05 12.66
C PHE A 384 13.94 -16.52 13.26
N ASP A 385 14.89 -16.20 12.39
CA ASP A 385 16.19 -15.62 12.76
C ASP A 385 16.58 -14.58 11.71
N GLY A 386 16.46 -13.29 12.05
CA GLY A 386 16.75 -12.19 11.13
C GLY A 386 18.16 -11.61 11.33
N ASP A 387 18.73 -11.00 10.29
CA ASP A 387 19.97 -10.22 10.41
C ASP A 387 19.94 -9.25 11.61
N ASP A 388 21.03 -9.16 12.38
CA ASP A 388 21.15 -8.34 13.60
C ASP A 388 20.77 -6.86 13.43
N VAL A 389 21.07 -6.28 12.26
CA VAL A 389 20.79 -4.87 11.94
C VAL A 389 19.40 -4.65 11.33
N GLY A 390 18.63 -5.73 11.16
CA GLY A 390 17.27 -5.72 10.65
C GLY A 390 16.26 -5.22 11.69
N ARG A 391 15.12 -4.73 11.22
CA ARG A 391 13.92 -4.50 12.04
C ARG A 391 12.75 -5.22 11.40
N TYR A 392 12.51 -6.42 11.89
CA TYR A 392 11.51 -7.32 11.35
C TYR A 392 10.19 -7.26 12.10
N ARG A 393 9.12 -7.52 11.36
CA ARG A 393 7.82 -7.89 11.89
C ARG A 393 7.42 -9.18 11.20
N VAL A 394 6.94 -10.14 11.98
CA VAL A 394 6.63 -11.47 11.45
C VAL A 394 5.27 -11.88 11.97
N TRP A 395 4.45 -12.45 11.10
CA TRP A 395 3.15 -13.00 11.44
C TRP A 395 3.03 -14.43 10.96
N THR A 396 2.15 -15.16 11.62
CA THR A 396 1.61 -16.42 11.13
C THR A 396 0.16 -16.22 10.74
N TYR A 397 -0.21 -16.70 9.56
CA TYR A 397 -1.59 -16.84 9.12
C TYR A 397 -1.90 -18.34 9.07
N SER A 398 -2.43 -18.88 10.17
CA SER A 398 -2.78 -20.29 10.28
C SER A 398 -4.19 -20.53 9.72
N MET A 399 -4.35 -21.60 8.96
CA MET A 399 -5.63 -22.04 8.40
C MET A 399 -5.91 -23.45 8.91
N GLY A 400 -7.12 -23.67 9.41
CA GLY A 400 -7.54 -24.97 9.92
C GLY A 400 -9.06 -25.12 10.03
N PRO A 401 -9.55 -26.18 10.68
CA PRO A 401 -10.98 -26.49 10.79
C PRO A 401 -11.81 -25.40 11.48
N MET A 402 -11.17 -24.59 12.34
CA MET A 402 -11.82 -23.48 13.05
C MET A 402 -11.77 -22.15 12.29
N GLY A 403 -11.33 -22.16 11.03
CA GLY A 403 -11.10 -20.97 10.22
C GLY A 403 -9.64 -20.53 10.22
N ALA A 404 -9.41 -19.30 9.78
CA ALA A 404 -8.07 -18.73 9.69
C ALA A 404 -7.78 -17.73 10.82
N SER A 405 -6.53 -17.68 11.29
CA SER A 405 -6.12 -16.71 12.29
C SER A 405 -4.75 -16.11 11.97
N LEU A 406 -4.67 -14.78 12.02
CA LEU A 406 -3.42 -14.03 11.92
C LEU A 406 -2.89 -13.76 13.34
N ARG A 407 -1.61 -14.07 13.60
CA ARG A 407 -0.95 -13.82 14.89
C ARG A 407 0.47 -13.31 14.68
N PRO A 408 0.88 -12.22 15.35
CA PRO A 408 2.28 -11.79 15.34
C PRO A 408 3.17 -12.83 16.03
N ILE A 409 4.42 -12.92 15.59
CA ILE A 409 5.50 -13.60 16.28
C ILE A 409 6.26 -12.53 17.07
N ASP A 410 6.41 -12.74 18.37
CA ASP A 410 7.24 -11.88 19.21
C ASP A 410 8.70 -12.05 18.78
N ILE A 411 9.32 -10.95 18.33
CA ILE A 411 10.71 -10.89 17.90
C ILE A 411 11.54 -10.32 19.06
N ASP A 412 12.57 -11.05 19.48
CA ASP A 412 13.47 -10.65 20.57
C ASP A 412 14.51 -9.60 20.13
N ALA A 413 15.36 -9.18 21.07
CA ALA A 413 16.38 -8.17 20.83
C ALA A 413 17.50 -8.63 19.88
N GLU A 414 17.61 -9.94 19.64
CA GLU A 414 18.54 -10.54 18.68
C GLU A 414 17.85 -10.89 17.36
N ASN A 415 16.67 -10.31 17.09
CA ASN A 415 15.88 -10.55 15.88
C ASN A 415 15.43 -12.01 15.67
N ARG A 416 15.23 -12.76 16.76
CA ARG A 416 14.72 -14.14 16.71
C ARG A 416 13.30 -14.22 17.21
N GLY A 417 12.53 -15.14 16.64
CA GLY A 417 11.14 -15.35 17.00
C GLY A 417 10.74 -16.82 16.90
N VAL A 418 9.77 -17.24 17.70
CA VAL A 418 9.27 -18.61 17.69
C VAL A 418 7.75 -18.62 17.65
N ALA A 419 7.18 -19.43 16.75
CA ALA A 419 5.75 -19.70 16.71
C ALA A 419 5.46 -21.19 16.85
N GLN A 420 4.48 -21.51 17.69
CA GLN A 420 3.92 -22.85 17.86
C GLN A 420 2.49 -22.84 17.36
N LEU A 421 2.26 -23.56 16.26
CA LEU A 421 0.95 -23.71 15.64
C LEU A 421 0.46 -25.12 15.91
N THR A 422 -0.80 -25.25 16.34
CA THR A 422 -1.39 -26.55 16.68
C THR A 422 -2.67 -26.78 15.89
N GLY A 423 -2.90 -28.02 15.47
CA GLY A 423 -4.11 -28.42 14.75
C GLY A 423 -4.38 -27.61 13.47
N ILE A 424 -3.35 -27.18 12.76
CA ILE A 424 -3.49 -26.44 11.50
C ILE A 424 -3.65 -27.41 10.33
N ASP A 425 -4.29 -26.97 9.26
CA ASP A 425 -4.23 -27.63 7.94
C ASP A 425 -3.04 -27.09 7.14
N SER A 426 -2.80 -25.79 7.23
CA SER A 426 -1.66 -25.08 6.64
C SER A 426 -1.40 -23.76 7.36
N ALA A 427 -0.23 -23.17 7.15
CA ALA A 427 0.08 -21.85 7.69
C ALA A 427 1.00 -21.06 6.77
N VAL A 428 0.83 -19.74 6.74
CA VAL A 428 1.80 -18.84 6.11
C VAL A 428 2.58 -18.08 7.16
N VAL A 429 3.89 -17.99 6.96
CA VAL A 429 4.75 -17.03 7.67
C VAL A 429 4.93 -15.82 6.77
N ILE A 430 4.47 -14.66 7.24
CA ILE A 430 4.60 -13.37 6.55
C ILE A 430 5.73 -12.63 7.26
N VAL A 431 6.85 -12.45 6.58
CA VAL A 431 8.02 -11.72 7.08
C VAL A 431 8.06 -10.36 6.40
N THR A 432 8.10 -9.29 7.18
CA THR A 432 8.24 -7.92 6.68
C THR A 432 9.38 -7.21 7.41
N ARG A 433 9.81 -6.08 6.84
CA ARG A 433 10.97 -5.33 7.35
C ARG A 433 10.77 -3.84 7.21
N THR A 434 11.21 -3.06 8.21
CA THR A 434 11.15 -1.58 8.18
C THR A 434 12.53 -0.90 8.16
N SER A 435 13.60 -1.62 8.50
CA SER A 435 14.97 -1.13 8.50
C SER A 435 15.54 -0.97 7.09
N GLN A 436 16.46 -0.02 6.94
CA GLN A 436 17.25 0.12 5.70
C GLN A 436 18.22 -1.06 5.51
N GLN A 437 18.87 -1.50 6.59
CA GLN A 437 19.84 -2.59 6.57
C GLN A 437 19.24 -3.90 7.11
N GLY A 438 19.96 -5.01 6.91
CA GLY A 438 19.57 -6.34 7.40
C GLY A 438 18.36 -6.85 6.65
N GLN A 439 18.56 -7.37 5.44
CA GLN A 439 17.49 -7.79 4.52
C GLN A 439 17.33 -9.31 4.47
N ASN A 440 18.26 -10.05 5.09
CA ASN A 440 18.24 -11.50 5.09
C ASN A 440 17.71 -12.05 6.41
N PHE A 441 17.05 -13.18 6.32
CA PHE A 441 16.62 -13.95 7.47
C PHE A 441 16.81 -15.44 7.19
N GLN A 442 16.66 -16.25 8.22
CA GLN A 442 16.60 -17.70 8.14
C GLN A 442 15.31 -18.18 8.79
N LEU A 443 14.74 -19.23 8.21
CA LEU A 443 13.56 -19.89 8.72
C LEU A 443 13.86 -21.36 8.96
N SER A 444 13.57 -21.83 10.17
CA SER A 444 13.61 -23.25 10.52
C SER A 444 12.23 -23.70 10.95
N ALA A 445 11.77 -24.85 10.45
CA ALA A 445 10.46 -25.38 10.80
C ALA A 445 10.51 -26.87 10.99
N ARG A 446 9.79 -27.39 11.98
CA ARG A 446 9.67 -28.83 12.20
C ARG A 446 8.31 -29.18 12.78
N ARG A 447 7.83 -30.36 12.43
CA ARG A 447 6.75 -30.98 13.17
C ARG A 447 7.20 -31.19 14.60
N PHE A 448 6.30 -30.95 15.53
CA PHE A 448 6.51 -31.32 16.91
C PHE A 448 5.29 -32.10 17.38
N THR A 449 5.51 -33.11 18.20
CA THR A 449 4.44 -33.53 19.09
C THR A 449 4.47 -32.52 20.22
N PRO A 450 3.35 -31.84 20.53
CA PRO A 450 3.26 -31.05 21.73
C PRO A 450 3.72 -31.94 22.87
N THR A 451 4.84 -31.59 23.50
CA THR A 451 5.18 -32.23 24.77
C THR A 451 4.04 -31.80 25.66
N ALA A 452 3.16 -32.74 26.00
CA ALA A 452 2.05 -32.46 26.87
C ALA A 452 2.61 -31.89 28.18
N VAL A 453 2.67 -30.57 28.32
CA VAL A 453 1.98 -30.00 29.47
C VAL A 453 0.55 -30.34 29.15
N MET A 454 0.01 -31.36 29.82
CA MET A 454 -1.36 -31.80 29.60
C MET A 454 -2.24 -30.56 29.46
N SER A 455 -2.68 -30.32 28.22
CA SER A 455 -3.87 -29.54 27.97
C SER A 455 -4.98 -30.38 28.58
N GLU A 456 -5.27 -30.09 29.83
CA GLU A 456 -6.41 -30.60 30.57
C GLU A 456 -7.68 -30.00 29.95
N ALA A 457 -8.03 -30.51 28.77
CA ALA A 457 -9.36 -30.45 28.17
C ALA A 457 -9.78 -31.92 28.10
N GLU A 458 -10.77 -32.43 28.82
CA GLU A 458 -11.97 -31.85 29.42
C GLU A 458 -12.15 -32.43 30.84
N ALA A 459 -11.43 -31.89 31.83
CA ALA A 459 -11.90 -31.99 33.20
C ALA A 459 -12.68 -30.72 33.49
N THR A 460 -13.94 -30.86 33.91
CA THR A 460 -14.66 -29.78 34.59
C THR A 460 -13.71 -29.18 35.62
N PRO A 461 -13.35 -27.89 35.55
CA PRO A 461 -12.34 -27.37 36.44
C PRO A 461 -12.78 -27.56 37.88
N ALA A 462 -11.96 -28.21 38.71
CA ALA A 462 -12.34 -28.54 40.08
C ALA A 462 -12.45 -27.29 40.99
N ALA A 463 -11.84 -26.17 40.58
CA ALA A 463 -11.84 -24.93 41.34
C ALA A 463 -11.80 -23.69 40.41
N THR A 464 -12.48 -22.64 40.84
CA THR A 464 -12.36 -21.30 40.27
C THR A 464 -10.98 -20.75 40.60
N VAL A 465 -10.27 -20.19 39.63
CA VAL A 465 -8.89 -19.70 39.81
C VAL A 465 -8.68 -18.42 39.01
N LEU A 466 -8.01 -17.43 39.59
CA LEU A 466 -7.41 -16.31 38.85
C LEU A 466 -5.91 -16.58 38.70
N ALA A 467 -5.45 -16.84 37.48
CA ALA A 467 -4.07 -17.19 37.22
C ALA A 467 -3.15 -15.94 37.23
N PRO A 468 -1.83 -16.13 37.38
CA PRO A 468 -0.87 -15.04 37.22
C PRO A 468 -1.02 -14.38 35.85
N ALA A 469 -1.08 -13.05 35.86
CA ALA A 469 -1.19 -12.26 34.64
C ALA A 469 0.17 -12.18 33.93
N PHE A 470 0.18 -12.15 32.60
CA PHE A 470 1.41 -12.10 31.81
C PHE A 470 1.31 -11.24 30.53
N PRO A 471 2.35 -10.47 30.18
CA PRO A 471 3.52 -10.19 31.00
C PRO A 471 3.17 -9.39 32.26
N ASN A 472 3.91 -9.56 33.35
CA ASN A 472 3.76 -8.77 34.57
C ASN A 472 5.12 -8.67 35.27
N PRO A 473 5.81 -7.50 35.23
CA PRO A 473 5.32 -6.20 34.79
C PRO A 473 5.01 -6.08 33.28
N PHE A 474 4.16 -5.12 32.90
CA PHE A 474 3.76 -4.85 31.51
C PHE A 474 3.82 -3.36 31.17
N ASN A 475 3.98 -3.03 29.89
CA ASN A 475 4.09 -1.64 29.41
C ASN A 475 2.95 -1.16 28.50
N SER A 476 2.31 -2.07 27.78
CA SER A 476 1.18 -1.77 26.89
C SER A 476 -0.08 -2.54 27.25
N SER A 477 0.03 -3.87 27.40
CA SER A 477 -1.09 -4.75 27.71
C SER A 477 -0.65 -5.95 28.55
N VAL A 478 -1.54 -6.44 29.40
CA VAL A 478 -1.37 -7.66 30.20
C VAL A 478 -2.55 -8.60 29.97
N ARG A 479 -2.27 -9.91 29.77
CA ARG A 479 -3.29 -10.96 29.73
C ARG A 479 -3.53 -11.50 31.13
N ILE A 480 -4.79 -11.70 31.47
CA ILE A 480 -5.27 -12.16 32.78
C ILE A 480 -6.11 -13.42 32.56
N PRO A 481 -5.51 -14.62 32.66
CA PRO A 481 -6.25 -15.87 32.55
C PRO A 481 -7.01 -16.17 33.83
N TYR A 482 -8.21 -16.74 33.70
CA TYR A 482 -9.00 -17.22 34.82
C TYR A 482 -9.81 -18.46 34.46
N VAL A 483 -10.25 -19.18 35.47
CA VAL A 483 -11.00 -20.43 35.36
C VAL A 483 -12.28 -20.31 36.18
N VAL A 484 -13.39 -20.74 35.59
CA VAL A 484 -14.71 -20.83 36.21
C VAL A 484 -15.02 -22.31 36.41
N ALA A 485 -15.15 -22.78 37.65
CA ALA A 485 -15.42 -24.19 37.94
C ALA A 485 -16.91 -24.56 37.86
N THR A 486 -17.79 -23.62 38.17
CA THR A 486 -19.25 -23.81 38.16
C THR A 486 -19.89 -22.60 37.50
N ALA A 487 -20.92 -22.83 36.69
CA ALA A 487 -21.62 -21.75 36.01
C ALA A 487 -22.07 -20.69 37.01
N GLY A 488 -21.82 -19.42 36.72
CA GLY A 488 -22.17 -18.34 37.63
C GLY A 488 -21.80 -16.95 37.11
N ASP A 489 -22.29 -15.95 37.83
CA ASP A 489 -22.02 -14.54 37.54
C ASP A 489 -20.56 -14.20 37.86
N VAL A 490 -19.82 -13.81 36.82
CA VAL A 490 -18.42 -13.42 36.84
C VAL A 490 -18.33 -11.90 36.88
N ASP A 491 -17.52 -11.38 37.80
CA ASP A 491 -17.07 -9.99 37.83
C ASP A 491 -15.54 -9.98 37.90
N LEU A 492 -14.86 -9.70 36.78
CA LEU A 492 -13.42 -9.46 36.75
C LEU A 492 -13.14 -7.96 36.63
N VAL A 493 -12.51 -7.39 37.65
CA VAL A 493 -12.41 -5.94 37.84
C VAL A 493 -11.01 -5.52 38.23
N ILE A 494 -10.51 -4.43 37.64
CA ILE A 494 -9.27 -3.78 38.04
C ILE A 494 -9.55 -2.70 39.11
N TYR A 495 -8.71 -2.67 40.14
CA TYR A 495 -8.70 -1.69 41.22
C TYR A 495 -7.32 -1.04 41.33
N ASP A 496 -7.28 0.22 41.80
CA ASP A 496 -6.05 0.81 42.31
C ASP A 496 -5.76 0.36 43.76
N MET A 497 -4.62 0.78 44.31
CA MET A 497 -4.22 0.47 45.68
C MET A 497 -5.06 1.17 46.76
N LEU A 498 -5.90 2.16 46.39
CA LEU A 498 -6.88 2.79 47.29
C LEU A 498 -8.22 2.03 47.28
N GLY A 499 -8.34 0.96 46.50
CA GLY A 499 -9.55 0.17 46.34
C GLY A 499 -10.60 0.82 45.43
N GLN A 500 -10.24 1.86 44.68
CA GLN A 500 -11.13 2.46 43.68
C GLN A 500 -11.17 1.58 42.43
N ARG A 501 -12.38 1.33 41.93
CA ARG A 501 -12.59 0.56 40.71
C ARG A 501 -12.14 1.35 39.50
N ILE A 502 -11.24 0.76 38.71
CA ILE A 502 -10.71 1.32 37.48
C ILE A 502 -11.56 0.91 36.27
N ARG A 503 -11.78 -0.40 36.05
CA ARG A 503 -12.48 -0.92 34.88
C ARG A 503 -12.99 -2.35 35.11
N PHE A 504 -14.15 -2.69 34.55
CA PHE A 504 -14.58 -4.09 34.39
C PHE A 504 -13.94 -4.67 33.13
N LEU A 505 -13.37 -5.86 33.24
CA LEU A 505 -12.78 -6.58 32.11
C LEU A 505 -13.69 -7.71 31.62
N ALA A 506 -14.39 -8.39 32.53
CA ALA A 506 -15.41 -9.38 32.19
C ALA A 506 -16.60 -9.24 33.15
N ARG A 507 -17.82 -9.43 32.63
CA ARG A 507 -19.06 -9.37 33.41
C ARG A 507 -20.14 -10.28 32.84
N GLY A 508 -20.89 -10.94 33.73
CA GLY A 508 -22.11 -11.67 33.39
C GLY A 508 -21.97 -13.17 33.67
N ASN A 509 -22.97 -13.95 33.25
CA ASN A 509 -23.00 -15.38 33.50
C ASN A 509 -22.03 -16.13 32.57
N HIS A 510 -21.08 -16.86 33.14
CA HIS A 510 -20.13 -17.70 32.41
C HIS A 510 -20.38 -19.17 32.74
N ASP A 511 -20.25 -20.05 31.75
CA ASP A 511 -20.25 -21.50 31.93
C ASP A 511 -18.91 -21.99 32.53
N PRO A 512 -18.82 -23.23 33.04
CA PRO A 512 -17.55 -23.79 33.50
C PRO A 512 -16.54 -23.84 32.35
N GLY A 513 -15.36 -23.26 32.56
CA GLY A 513 -14.37 -23.13 31.50
C GLY A 513 -13.16 -22.29 31.87
N ARG A 514 -12.18 -22.26 30.96
CA ARG A 514 -11.01 -21.39 31.04
C ARG A 514 -11.24 -20.17 30.15
N TYR A 515 -10.91 -19.00 30.66
CA TYR A 515 -11.14 -17.71 30.03
C TYR A 515 -9.87 -16.87 30.11
N GLU A 516 -9.73 -15.91 29.21
CA GLU A 516 -8.64 -14.94 29.21
C GLU A 516 -9.18 -13.57 28.81
N VAL A 517 -8.69 -12.52 29.48
CA VAL A 517 -8.99 -11.13 29.12
C VAL A 517 -7.73 -10.28 29.19
N ALA A 518 -7.63 -9.27 28.34
CA ALA A 518 -6.51 -8.32 28.34
C ALA A 518 -6.89 -7.01 29.05
N TRP A 519 -5.90 -6.37 29.68
CA TRP A 519 -5.99 -4.99 30.16
C TRP A 519 -4.86 -4.13 29.58
N ASP A 520 -5.25 -3.01 28.99
CA ASP A 520 -4.44 -2.02 28.26
C ASP A 520 -3.93 -0.86 29.15
N GLY A 521 -4.18 -0.92 30.46
CA GLY A 521 -3.86 0.18 31.37
C GLY A 521 -4.80 1.39 31.26
N LEU A 522 -5.96 1.26 30.62
CA LEU A 522 -6.99 2.30 30.53
C LEU A 522 -8.10 2.10 31.57
N ASP A 523 -8.75 3.18 32.00
CA ASP A 523 -10.01 3.12 32.75
C ASP A 523 -11.25 3.05 31.88
N ALA A 524 -12.42 2.99 32.53
CA ALA A 524 -13.72 2.94 31.86
C ALA A 524 -14.04 4.14 30.95
N THR A 525 -13.29 5.25 31.05
CA THR A 525 -13.45 6.44 30.19
C THR A 525 -12.42 6.50 29.07
N GLY A 526 -11.61 5.45 28.90
CA GLY A 526 -10.49 5.40 27.94
C GLY A 526 -9.26 6.16 28.42
N ARG A 527 -9.23 6.64 29.67
CA ARG A 527 -8.08 7.38 30.18
C ARG A 527 -7.00 6.45 30.70
N THR A 528 -5.80 6.78 30.26
CA THR A 528 -4.53 6.15 30.56
C THR A 528 -4.16 6.24 32.06
N LYS A 529 -3.87 5.11 32.71
CA LYS A 529 -3.45 5.06 34.14
C LYS A 529 -1.93 5.11 34.33
N ALA A 530 -1.44 5.71 35.41
CA ALA A 530 0.01 5.90 35.64
C ALA A 530 0.74 4.58 35.93
N SER A 531 2.07 4.57 35.78
CA SER A 531 2.94 3.48 36.26
C SER A 531 2.68 3.20 37.73
N GLY A 532 2.54 1.94 38.11
CA GLY A 532 2.23 1.56 39.48
C GLY A 532 1.60 0.19 39.61
N THR A 533 1.23 -0.14 40.84
CA THR A 533 0.62 -1.41 41.21
C THR A 533 -0.90 -1.32 41.18
N TYR A 534 -1.56 -2.32 40.60
CA TYR A 534 -3.01 -2.47 40.52
C TYR A 534 -3.42 -3.86 40.97
N LEU A 535 -4.70 -4.04 41.31
CA LEU A 535 -5.27 -5.33 41.71
C LEU A 535 -6.32 -5.76 40.70
N ALA A 536 -6.17 -6.96 40.14
CA ALA A 536 -7.25 -7.63 39.42
C ALA A 536 -8.00 -8.53 40.40
N ARG A 537 -9.32 -8.35 40.50
CA ARG A 537 -10.20 -9.16 41.34
C ARG A 537 -11.21 -9.90 40.47
N LEU A 538 -11.19 -11.22 40.55
CA LEU A 538 -12.21 -12.11 40.00
C LEU A 538 -13.20 -12.46 41.11
N LYS A 539 -14.49 -12.28 40.86
CA LYS A 539 -15.57 -12.83 41.67
C LYS A 539 -16.42 -13.75 40.81
N VAL A 540 -16.69 -14.97 41.28
CA VAL A 540 -17.60 -15.91 40.62
C VAL A 540 -18.57 -16.42 41.67
N GLY A 541 -19.83 -15.97 41.63
CA GLY A 541 -20.80 -16.26 42.70
C GLY A 541 -20.30 -15.78 44.07
N GLY A 542 -19.94 -16.71 44.96
CA GLY A 542 -19.39 -16.45 46.30
C GLY A 542 -17.86 -16.43 46.40
N ASP A 543 -17.14 -16.96 45.39
CA ASP A 543 -15.68 -17.07 45.40
C ASP A 543 -15.03 -15.77 44.94
N VAL A 544 -13.95 -15.37 45.61
CA VAL A 544 -13.18 -14.15 45.30
C VAL A 544 -11.69 -14.45 45.25
N HIS A 545 -11.06 -14.11 44.13
CA HIS A 545 -9.62 -14.23 43.91
C HIS A 545 -9.03 -12.88 43.50
N VAL A 546 -7.81 -12.59 43.95
CA VAL A 546 -7.11 -11.34 43.66
C VAL A 546 -5.69 -11.62 43.20
N THR A 547 -5.22 -10.91 42.18
CA THR A 547 -3.82 -10.89 41.77
C THR A 547 -3.34 -9.46 41.55
N THR A 548 -2.03 -9.26 41.64
CA THR A 548 -1.38 -7.95 41.54
C THR A 548 -0.82 -7.75 40.14
N LEU A 549 -1.00 -6.56 39.57
CA LEU A 549 -0.49 -6.15 38.27
C LEU A 549 0.47 -4.97 38.43
N SER A 550 1.59 -5.00 37.73
CA SER A 550 2.60 -3.94 37.71
C SER A 550 2.66 -3.30 36.33
N LEU A 551 2.11 -2.09 36.20
CA LEU A 551 2.15 -1.30 34.97
C LEU A 551 3.40 -0.40 34.98
N ILE A 552 4.19 -0.46 33.90
CA ILE A 552 5.38 0.35 33.67
C ILE A 552 5.20 1.15 32.38
N ARG A 553 5.10 2.46 32.48
CA ARG A 553 5.13 3.38 31.35
C ARG A 553 6.46 4.10 31.24
#